data_AF-A0A948P3R8-F1
#
_entry.id   AF-A0A948P3R8-F1
#
_cell.length_a   1.000
_cell.length_b   1.000
_cell.length_c   1.000
_cell.angle_alpha   90.00
_cell.angle_beta   90.00
_cell.angle_gamma   90.00
#
_symmetry.space_group_name_H-M   'P 1'
#
loop_
_entity.id
_entity.type
_entity.pdbx_description
1 polymer ?
#
loop_
_entity_poly.entity_id
_entity_poly.type
_entity_poly.pdbx_seq_one_letter_code
_entity_poly.pdbx_strand_id
1 'polypeptide(L)'
;MGRVLADGGGRLRQAQLIGRGVQDLAGELDLAVRRMHGLVDDIDAMTGEVDKMVQAIEDVSFRTNLLALNAAVEAARAGEKGAGFAVVADEVRQLAQITNRSAREIRAVVKRGRGQSESGVLESQALQKMIAGLEAHLRNLSNETDTIASTLDEGEVALRRLTGRMASFGEAAERHEAPLSRRARA
;
A
#
# COMPACT_ATOMS: atom_id res chain seq x y z
N MET A 1 33.35 29.09 -13.74
CA MET A 1 32.51 29.18 -12.53
C MET A 1 31.03 29.36 -12.84
N GLY A 2 30.59 30.32 -13.67
CA GLY A 2 29.16 30.50 -14.01
C GLY A 2 28.47 29.23 -14.58
N ARG A 3 29.20 28.42 -15.36
CA ARG A 3 28.69 27.13 -15.88
C ARG A 3 28.36 26.10 -14.78
N VAL A 4 29.12 26.09 -13.68
CA VAL A 4 28.94 25.13 -12.57
C VAL A 4 27.71 25.51 -11.73
N LEU A 5 27.49 26.81 -11.50
CA LEU A 5 26.28 27.28 -10.82
C LEU A 5 25.01 27.07 -11.66
N ALA A 6 25.09 27.34 -12.97
CA ALA A 6 23.98 27.08 -13.89
C ALA A 6 23.62 25.58 -13.93
N ASP A 7 24.63 24.70 -13.92
CA ASP A 7 24.44 23.25 -13.85
C ASP A 7 23.85 22.83 -12.49
N GLY A 8 24.31 23.43 -11.39
CA GLY A 8 23.75 23.22 -10.04
C GLY A 8 22.27 23.58 -9.93
N GLY A 9 21.88 24.75 -10.44
CA GLY A 9 20.47 25.17 -10.48
C GLY A 9 19.62 24.27 -11.39
N GLY A 10 20.18 23.76 -12.49
CA GLY A 10 19.53 22.76 -13.33
C GLY A 10 19.26 21.45 -12.59
N ARG A 11 20.26 20.93 -11.86
CA ARG A 11 20.15 19.71 -11.06
C ARG A 11 19.14 19.85 -9.91
N LEU A 12 19.06 21.01 -9.27
CA LEU A 12 18.04 21.27 -8.24
C LEU A 12 16.62 21.25 -8.80
N ARG A 13 16.39 21.93 -9.93
CA ARG A 13 15.06 21.89 -10.58
C ARG A 13 14.68 20.46 -10.96
N GLN A 14 15.64 19.67 -11.44
CA GLN A 14 15.41 18.25 -11.71
C GLN A 14 15.06 17.47 -10.43
N ALA A 15 15.77 17.69 -9.32
CA ALA A 15 15.48 17.06 -8.04
C ALA A 15 14.08 17.44 -7.51
N GLN A 16 13.67 18.71 -7.63
CA GLN A 16 12.33 19.18 -7.26
C GLN A 16 11.25 18.54 -8.14
N LEU A 17 11.47 18.39 -9.45
CA LEU A 17 10.53 17.71 -10.35
C LEU A 17 10.37 16.23 -9.98
N ILE A 18 11.47 15.53 -9.71
CA ILE A 18 11.44 14.14 -9.23
C ILE A 18 10.69 14.07 -7.89
N GLY A 19 11.00 14.95 -6.95
CA GLY A 19 10.35 15.01 -5.64
C GLY A 19 8.83 15.16 -5.74
N ARG A 20 8.34 16.06 -6.61
CA ARG A 20 6.91 16.22 -6.88
C ARG A 20 6.29 14.97 -7.49
N GLY A 21 6.94 14.36 -8.48
CA GLY A 21 6.44 13.11 -9.09
C GLY A 21 6.33 11.96 -8.08
N VAL A 22 7.25 11.86 -7.13
CA VAL A 22 7.18 10.86 -6.06
C VAL A 22 6.09 11.22 -5.03
N GLN A 23 5.81 12.50 -4.78
CA GLN A 23 4.69 12.92 -3.92
C GLN A 23 3.34 12.55 -4.54
N ASP A 24 3.17 12.79 -5.84
CA ASP A 24 1.96 12.41 -6.56
C ASP A 24 1.75 10.89 -6.50
N LEU A 25 2.82 10.12 -6.75
CA LEU A 25 2.80 8.65 -6.64
C LEU A 25 2.46 8.18 -5.22
N ALA A 26 2.99 8.84 -4.18
CA ALA A 26 2.66 8.52 -2.78
C ALA A 26 1.16 8.73 -2.50
N GLY A 27 0.57 9.80 -3.04
CA GLY A 27 -0.87 10.05 -2.96
C GLY A 27 -1.71 8.99 -3.68
N GLU A 28 -1.30 8.58 -4.89
CA GLU A 28 -1.96 7.49 -5.61
C GLU A 28 -1.88 6.16 -4.86
N LEU A 29 -0.73 5.87 -4.23
CA LEU A 29 -0.53 4.70 -3.39
C LEU A 29 -1.44 4.73 -2.15
N ASP A 30 -1.58 5.88 -1.46
CA ASP A 30 -2.49 6.00 -0.31
C ASP A 30 -3.94 5.67 -0.71
N LEU A 31 -4.39 6.21 -1.85
CA LEU A 31 -5.73 5.90 -2.38
C LEU A 31 -5.87 4.42 -2.75
N ALA A 32 -4.85 3.80 -3.34
CA ALA A 32 -4.86 2.38 -3.66
C ALA A 32 -4.96 1.50 -2.40
N VAL A 33 -4.24 1.85 -1.34
CA VAL A 33 -4.28 1.14 -0.06
C VAL A 33 -5.63 1.30 0.63
N ARG A 34 -6.25 2.49 0.57
CA ARG A 34 -7.62 2.67 1.07
C ARG A 34 -8.64 1.82 0.34
N ARG A 35 -8.54 1.70 -0.99
CA ARG A 35 -9.39 0.80 -1.77
C ARG A 35 -9.15 -0.66 -1.39
N MET A 36 -7.90 -1.06 -1.20
CA MET A 36 -7.54 -2.40 -0.74
C MET A 36 -8.16 -2.71 0.63
N HIS A 37 -8.13 -1.77 1.57
CA HIS A 37 -8.82 -1.90 2.86
C HIS A 37 -10.31 -2.18 2.68
N GLY A 38 -11.00 -1.39 1.86
CA GLY A 38 -12.43 -1.59 1.60
C GLY A 38 -12.73 -2.97 1.02
N LEU A 39 -11.91 -3.45 0.08
CA LEU A 39 -12.06 -4.80 -0.47
C LEU A 39 -11.87 -5.90 0.57
N VAL A 40 -10.93 -5.72 1.50
CA VAL A 40 -10.71 -6.68 2.59
C VAL A 40 -11.88 -6.69 3.58
N ASP A 41 -12.45 -5.54 3.89
CA ASP A 41 -13.66 -5.43 4.73
C ASP A 41 -14.87 -6.09 4.07
N ASP A 42 -15.05 -5.90 2.76
CA ASP A 42 -16.09 -6.56 1.97
C ASP A 42 -15.93 -8.09 1.99
N ILE A 43 -14.68 -8.59 1.90
CA ILE A 43 -14.39 -10.02 2.02
C ILE A 43 -14.73 -10.52 3.42
N ASP A 44 -14.38 -9.79 4.50
CA ASP A 44 -14.74 -10.20 5.86
C ASP A 44 -16.27 -10.31 6.02
N ALA A 45 -17.01 -9.32 5.52
CA ALA A 45 -18.47 -9.34 5.54
C ALA A 45 -19.04 -10.54 4.78
N MET A 46 -18.56 -10.77 3.55
CA MET A 46 -18.97 -11.91 2.72
C MET A 46 -18.66 -13.25 3.40
N THR A 47 -17.49 -13.40 4.03
CA THR A 47 -17.15 -14.63 4.76
C THR A 47 -18.08 -14.86 5.95
N GLY A 48 -18.49 -13.78 6.63
CA GLY A 48 -19.49 -13.85 7.70
C GLY A 48 -20.87 -14.27 7.23
N GLU A 49 -21.30 -13.84 6.03
CA GLU A 49 -22.54 -14.33 5.42
C GLU A 49 -22.46 -15.81 5.06
N VAL A 50 -21.36 -16.26 4.48
CA VAL A 50 -21.15 -17.68 4.16
C VAL A 50 -21.17 -18.53 5.43
N ASP A 51 -20.56 -18.09 6.54
CA ASP A 51 -20.59 -18.85 7.80
C ASP A 51 -22.03 -19.03 8.33
N LYS A 52 -22.88 -18.01 8.22
CA LYS A 52 -24.32 -18.11 8.55
C LYS A 52 -25.04 -19.13 7.66
N MET A 53 -24.75 -19.14 6.35
CA MET A 53 -25.33 -20.12 5.42
C MET A 53 -24.88 -21.53 5.77
N VAL A 54 -23.60 -21.72 6.09
CA VAL A 54 -23.03 -23.00 6.50
C VAL A 54 -23.68 -23.49 7.79
N GLN A 55 -23.90 -22.60 8.77
CA GLN A 55 -24.62 -22.93 9.99
C GLN A 55 -26.06 -23.41 9.72
N ALA A 56 -26.79 -22.72 8.84
CA ALA A 56 -28.13 -23.14 8.44
C ALA A 56 -28.12 -24.53 7.76
N ILE A 57 -27.11 -24.83 6.93
CA ILE A 57 -26.96 -26.15 6.31
C ILE A 57 -26.68 -27.24 7.37
N GLU A 58 -25.81 -26.96 8.34
CA GLU A 58 -25.55 -27.87 9.46
C GLU A 58 -26.83 -28.18 10.25
N ASP A 59 -27.65 -27.16 10.54
CA ASP A 59 -28.92 -27.30 11.25
C ASP A 59 -29.93 -28.15 10.45
N VAL A 60 -30.06 -27.89 9.15
CA VAL A 60 -30.95 -28.68 8.26
C VAL A 60 -30.46 -30.12 8.19
N SER A 61 -29.16 -30.35 7.97
CA SER A 61 -28.55 -31.66 7.96
C SER A 61 -28.81 -32.42 9.27
N PHE A 62 -28.66 -31.75 10.42
CA PHE A 62 -28.91 -32.37 11.72
C PHE A 62 -30.37 -32.76 11.90
N ARG A 63 -31.32 -31.89 11.54
CA ARG A 63 -32.76 -32.19 11.58
C ARG A 63 -33.12 -33.34 10.64
N THR A 64 -32.59 -33.35 9.42
CA THR A 64 -32.80 -34.45 8.45
C THR A 64 -32.25 -35.76 8.99
N ASN A 65 -31.08 -35.76 9.63
CA ASN A 65 -30.51 -36.95 10.26
C ASN A 65 -31.40 -37.47 11.41
N LEU A 66 -31.99 -36.59 12.22
CA LEU A 66 -32.95 -36.98 13.27
C LEU A 66 -34.27 -37.51 12.69
N LEU A 67 -34.79 -36.90 11.63
CA LEU A 67 -35.98 -37.38 10.91
C LEU A 67 -35.75 -38.78 10.33
N ALA A 68 -34.58 -39.01 9.72
CA ALA A 68 -34.19 -40.29 9.19
C ALA A 68 -34.07 -41.36 10.28
N LEU A 69 -33.49 -41.01 11.44
CA LEU A 69 -33.43 -41.89 12.60
C LEU A 69 -34.83 -42.28 13.09
N ASN A 70 -35.75 -41.32 13.22
CA ASN A 70 -37.13 -41.60 13.61
C ASN A 70 -37.84 -42.50 12.60
N ALA A 71 -37.62 -42.28 11.30
CA ALA A 71 -38.17 -43.13 10.25
C ALA A 71 -37.61 -44.56 10.30
N ALA A 72 -36.32 -44.73 10.58
CA ALA A 72 -35.69 -46.04 10.74
C ALA A 72 -36.28 -46.80 11.94
N VAL A 73 -36.54 -46.11 13.06
CA VAL A 73 -37.18 -46.71 14.25
C VAL A 73 -38.61 -47.17 13.92
N GLU A 74 -39.40 -46.35 13.25
CA GLU A 74 -40.79 -46.71 12.89
C GLU A 74 -40.82 -47.83 11.83
N ALA A 75 -39.88 -47.84 10.90
CA ALA A 75 -39.72 -48.93 9.94
C ALA A 75 -39.39 -50.27 10.63
N ALA A 76 -38.48 -50.25 11.62
CA ALA A 76 -38.18 -51.44 12.43
C ALA A 76 -39.41 -51.91 13.22
N ARG A 77 -40.22 -50.97 13.74
CA ARG A 77 -41.46 -51.26 14.46
C ARG A 77 -42.52 -51.91 13.57
N ALA A 78 -42.59 -51.53 12.29
CA ALA A 78 -43.51 -52.10 11.32
C ALA A 78 -43.11 -53.51 10.81
N GLY A 79 -41.92 -54.01 11.20
CA GLY A 79 -41.43 -55.34 10.82
C GLY A 79 -41.27 -55.47 9.30
N GLU A 80 -41.77 -56.57 8.72
CA GLU A 80 -41.64 -56.82 7.27
C GLU A 80 -42.30 -55.74 6.41
N LYS A 81 -43.39 -55.11 6.89
CA LYS A 81 -44.06 -54.02 6.16
C LYS A 81 -43.24 -52.74 6.09
N GLY A 82 -42.25 -52.58 6.96
CA GLY A 82 -41.35 -51.43 7.03
C GLY A 82 -40.04 -51.60 6.24
N ALA A 83 -39.75 -52.76 5.67
CA ALA A 83 -38.45 -53.06 5.08
C ALA A 83 -38.02 -52.07 3.98
N GLY A 84 -38.95 -51.68 3.10
CA GLY A 84 -38.66 -50.66 2.06
C GLY A 84 -38.44 -49.25 2.64
N PHE A 85 -39.18 -48.89 3.70
CA PHE A 85 -39.00 -47.62 4.40
C PHE A 85 -37.67 -47.56 5.17
N ALA A 86 -37.20 -48.69 5.69
CA ALA A 86 -35.90 -48.77 6.38
C ALA A 86 -34.74 -48.41 5.44
N VAL A 87 -34.77 -48.91 4.19
CA VAL A 87 -33.74 -48.60 3.18
C VAL A 87 -33.73 -47.10 2.85
N VAL A 88 -34.91 -46.51 2.65
CA VAL A 88 -35.03 -45.07 2.38
C VAL A 88 -34.53 -44.24 3.58
N ALA A 89 -34.88 -44.64 4.80
CA ALA A 89 -34.42 -43.96 6.01
C ALA A 89 -32.90 -43.98 6.15
N ASP A 90 -32.25 -45.12 5.86
CA ASP A 90 -30.79 -45.21 5.88
C ASP A 90 -30.12 -44.35 4.81
N GLU A 91 -30.66 -44.31 3.59
CA GLU A 91 -30.13 -43.46 2.51
C GLU A 91 -30.23 -41.96 2.87
N VAL A 92 -31.39 -41.53 3.38
CA VAL A 92 -31.59 -40.14 3.85
C VAL A 92 -30.63 -39.81 5.00
N ARG A 93 -30.37 -40.76 5.90
CA ARG A 93 -29.42 -40.59 7.00
C ARG A 93 -28.00 -40.41 6.47
N GLN A 94 -27.58 -41.23 5.50
CA GLN A 94 -26.26 -41.12 4.88
C GLN A 94 -26.09 -39.78 4.15
N LEU A 95 -27.08 -39.35 3.38
CA LEU A 95 -27.08 -38.05 2.72
C LEU A 95 -26.94 -36.91 3.73
N ALA A 96 -27.71 -36.94 4.82
CA ALA A 96 -27.62 -35.93 5.88
C ALA A 96 -26.22 -35.86 6.51
N GLN A 97 -25.58 -37.01 6.76
CA GLN A 97 -24.21 -37.08 7.30
C GLN A 97 -23.17 -36.53 6.32
N ILE A 98 -23.30 -36.85 5.03
CA ILE A 98 -22.42 -36.31 3.97
C ILE A 98 -22.58 -34.80 3.88
N THR A 99 -23.82 -34.29 3.87
CA THR A 99 -24.10 -32.84 3.88
C THR A 99 -23.45 -32.15 5.09
N ASN A 100 -23.51 -32.76 6.29
CA ASN A 100 -22.87 -32.20 7.49
C ASN A 100 -21.35 -32.09 7.32
N ARG A 101 -20.74 -33.15 6.80
CA ARG A 101 -19.29 -33.19 6.57
C ARG A 101 -18.86 -32.11 5.57
N SER A 102 -19.55 -31.99 4.45
CA SER A 102 -19.27 -30.96 3.45
C SER A 102 -19.47 -29.55 4.02
N ALA A 103 -20.51 -29.32 4.83
CA ALA A 103 -20.71 -28.04 5.49
C ALA A 103 -19.53 -27.67 6.41
N ARG A 104 -19.02 -28.63 7.20
CA ARG A 104 -17.83 -28.41 8.05
C ARG A 104 -16.55 -28.14 7.24
N GLU A 105 -16.37 -28.83 6.12
CA GLU A 105 -15.25 -28.57 5.20
C GLU A 105 -15.31 -27.14 4.62
N ILE A 106 -16.51 -26.69 4.21
CA ILE A 106 -16.72 -25.31 3.78
C ILE A 106 -16.40 -24.33 4.91
N ARG A 107 -16.87 -24.57 6.15
CA ARG A 107 -16.53 -23.71 7.30
C ARG A 107 -15.02 -23.60 7.50
N ALA A 108 -14.28 -24.70 7.34
CA ALA A 108 -12.82 -24.67 7.45
C ALA A 108 -12.16 -23.82 6.35
N VAL A 109 -12.68 -23.85 5.12
CA VAL A 109 -12.23 -22.97 4.03
C VAL A 109 -12.54 -21.51 4.35
N VAL A 110 -13.76 -21.20 4.79
CA VAL A 110 -14.18 -19.85 5.16
C VAL A 110 -13.31 -19.27 6.28
N LYS A 111 -13.04 -20.07 7.32
CA LYS A 111 -12.17 -19.66 8.43
C LYS A 111 -10.74 -19.35 7.97
N ARG A 112 -10.20 -20.11 7.02
CA ARG A 112 -8.90 -19.80 6.40
C ARG A 112 -8.95 -18.50 5.61
N GLY A 113 -10.01 -18.27 4.83
CA GLY A 113 -10.22 -17.02 4.09
C GLY A 113 -10.31 -15.79 5.00
N ARG A 114 -10.98 -15.93 6.15
CA ARG A 114 -11.04 -14.88 7.19
C ARG A 114 -9.64 -14.55 7.73
N GLY A 115 -8.86 -15.57 8.10
CA GLY A 115 -7.48 -15.35 8.57
C GLY A 115 -6.57 -14.70 7.51
N GLN A 116 -6.77 -15.01 6.22
CA GLN A 116 -6.06 -14.32 5.14
C GLN A 116 -6.48 -12.86 5.01
N SER A 117 -7.77 -12.54 5.20
CA SER A 117 -8.28 -11.17 5.18
C SER A 117 -7.71 -10.36 6.34
N GLU A 118 -7.72 -10.90 7.56
CA GLU A 118 -7.07 -10.29 8.73
C GLU A 118 -5.58 -10.01 8.49
N SER A 119 -4.86 -10.95 7.86
CA SER A 119 -3.46 -10.72 7.47
C SER A 119 -3.33 -9.60 6.44
N GLY A 120 -4.24 -9.54 5.47
CA GLY A 120 -4.31 -8.46 4.48
C GLY A 120 -4.52 -7.08 5.11
N VAL A 121 -5.35 -6.97 6.15
CA VAL A 121 -5.52 -5.73 6.93
C VAL A 121 -4.20 -5.28 7.56
N LEU A 122 -3.45 -6.20 8.17
CA LEU A 122 -2.17 -5.89 8.80
C LEU A 122 -1.12 -5.40 7.80
N GLU A 123 -0.99 -6.08 6.65
CA GLU A 123 -0.10 -5.65 5.56
C GLU A 123 -0.50 -4.28 5.01
N SER A 124 -1.79 -4.04 4.85
CA SER A 124 -2.33 -2.75 4.42
C SER A 124 -1.95 -1.61 5.38
N GLN A 125 -2.10 -1.84 6.70
CA GLN A 125 -1.69 -0.88 7.73
C GLN A 125 -0.18 -0.62 7.73
N ALA A 126 0.63 -1.66 7.49
CA ALA A 126 2.07 -1.50 7.34
C ALA A 126 2.41 -0.64 6.12
N LEU A 127 1.72 -0.84 5.00
CA LEU A 127 1.87 -0.02 3.79
C LEU A 127 1.53 1.46 4.06
N GLN A 128 0.43 1.73 4.78
CA GLN A 128 0.06 3.10 5.16
C GLN A 128 1.15 3.80 5.97
N LYS A 129 1.76 3.10 6.93
CA LYS A 129 2.88 3.65 7.72
C LYS A 129 4.10 3.96 6.85
N MET A 130 4.41 3.08 5.89
CA MET A 130 5.51 3.30 4.95
C MET A 130 5.26 4.49 4.04
N ILE A 131 4.03 4.66 3.53
CA ILE A 131 3.63 5.81 2.72
C ILE A 131 3.73 7.11 3.53
N ALA A 132 3.23 7.14 4.76
CA ALA A 132 3.36 8.32 5.64
C ALA A 132 4.84 8.68 5.92
N GLY A 133 5.69 7.67 6.08
CA GLY A 133 7.14 7.85 6.19
C GLY A 133 7.76 8.44 4.92
N LEU A 134 7.38 7.92 3.75
CA LEU A 134 7.80 8.43 2.44
C LEU A 134 7.41 9.91 2.27
N GLU A 135 6.17 10.28 2.59
CA GLU A 135 5.71 11.67 2.52
C GLU A 135 6.50 12.60 3.44
N ALA A 136 6.88 12.14 4.65
CA ALA A 136 7.74 12.89 5.55
C ALA A 136 9.14 13.09 4.95
N HIS A 137 9.74 12.05 4.36
CA HIS A 137 11.03 12.15 3.68
C HIS A 137 10.98 13.10 2.48
N LEU A 138 9.90 13.08 1.69
CA LEU A 138 9.73 13.98 0.54
C LEU A 138 9.58 15.43 0.97
N ARG A 139 8.87 15.71 2.08
CA ARG A 139 8.80 17.05 2.66
C ARG A 139 10.18 17.56 3.10
N ASN A 140 10.96 16.71 3.77
CA ASN A 140 12.33 17.07 4.16
C ASN A 140 13.21 17.32 2.93
N LEU A 141 13.12 16.46 1.91
CA LEU A 141 13.86 16.64 0.65
C LEU A 141 13.48 17.97 -0.02
N SER A 142 12.20 18.32 -0.08
CA SER A 142 11.74 19.60 -0.63
C SER A 142 12.38 20.78 0.11
N ASN A 143 12.34 20.77 1.45
CA ASN A 143 12.92 21.83 2.27
C ASN A 143 14.44 21.97 2.06
N GLU A 144 15.16 20.85 1.95
CA GLU A 144 16.59 20.83 1.64
C GLU A 144 16.86 21.39 0.25
N THR A 145 16.09 20.98 -0.77
CA THR A 145 16.28 21.53 -2.13
C THR A 145 16.01 23.03 -2.21
N ASP A 146 15.05 23.54 -1.43
CA ASP A 146 14.77 24.98 -1.35
C ASP A 146 15.89 25.74 -0.64
N THR A 147 16.46 25.15 0.42
CA THR A 147 17.63 25.70 1.11
C THR A 147 18.85 25.75 0.19
N ILE A 148 19.13 24.68 -0.56
CA ILE A 148 20.22 24.65 -1.53
C ILE A 148 19.97 25.68 -2.64
N ALA A 149 18.72 25.85 -3.10
CA ALA A 149 18.38 26.86 -4.09
C ALA A 149 18.70 28.29 -3.59
N SER A 150 18.34 28.62 -2.34
CA SER A 150 18.67 29.91 -1.72
C SER A 150 20.19 30.13 -1.62
N THR A 151 20.93 29.13 -1.15
CA THR A 151 22.40 29.24 -1.00
C THR A 151 23.12 29.37 -2.35
N LEU A 152 22.60 28.74 -3.41
CA LEU A 152 23.13 28.92 -4.77
C LEU A 152 22.88 30.34 -5.30
N ASP A 153 21.71 30.92 -5.05
CA ASP A 153 21.40 32.30 -5.45
C ASP A 153 22.31 33.31 -4.73
N GLU A 154 22.48 33.14 -3.41
CA GLU A 154 23.43 33.94 -2.63
C GLU A 154 24.87 33.80 -3.14
N GLY A 155 25.29 32.58 -3.46
CA GLY A 155 26.60 32.29 -4.05
C GLY A 155 26.80 32.94 -5.42
N GLU A 156 25.76 32.97 -6.26
CA GLU A 156 25.78 33.65 -7.56
C GLU A 156 25.97 35.16 -7.37
N VAL A 157 25.21 35.78 -6.46
CA VAL A 157 25.35 37.21 -6.12
C VAL A 157 26.75 37.52 -5.60
N ALA A 158 27.28 36.70 -4.69
CA ALA A 158 28.62 36.87 -4.12
C ALA A 158 29.72 36.78 -5.20
N LEU A 159 29.60 35.82 -6.12
CA LEU A 159 30.54 35.67 -7.23
C LEU A 159 30.47 36.83 -8.22
N ARG A 160 29.27 37.32 -8.57
CA ARG A 160 29.11 38.51 -9.41
C ARG A 160 29.80 39.73 -8.79
N ARG A 161 29.64 39.94 -7.48
CA ARG A 161 30.35 41.01 -6.74
C ARG A 161 31.86 40.83 -6.78
N LEU A 162 32.37 39.61 -6.59
CA LEU A 162 33.80 39.31 -6.65
C LEU A 162 34.38 39.59 -8.04
N THR A 163 33.72 39.12 -9.10
CA THR A 163 34.14 39.36 -10.48
C THR A 163 34.18 40.86 -10.80
N GLY A 164 33.17 41.63 -10.34
CA GLY A 164 33.18 43.09 -10.49
C GLY A 164 34.36 43.77 -9.77
N ARG A 165 34.67 43.34 -8.53
CA ARG A 165 35.84 43.83 -7.79
C ARG A 165 37.15 43.48 -8.49
N MET A 166 37.30 42.26 -9.01
CA MET A 166 38.50 41.85 -9.74
C MET A 166 38.70 42.66 -11.02
N ALA A 167 37.63 42.96 -11.76
CA ALA A 167 37.71 43.84 -12.93
C ALA A 167 38.20 45.25 -12.54
N SER A 168 37.63 45.84 -11.49
CA SER A 168 38.08 47.17 -11.00
C SER A 168 39.53 47.17 -10.51
N PHE A 169 39.99 46.07 -9.91
CA PHE A 169 41.38 45.92 -9.46
C PHE A 169 42.34 45.81 -10.64
N GLY A 170 41.96 45.06 -11.68
CA GLY A 170 42.71 44.98 -12.93
C GLY A 170 42.89 46.36 -13.57
N GLU A 171 41.82 47.14 -13.70
CA GLU A 171 41.90 48.51 -14.21
C GLU A 171 42.80 49.42 -13.35
N ALA A 172 42.73 49.29 -12.02
CA ALA A 172 43.57 50.06 -11.11
C ALA A 172 45.06 49.69 -11.22
N ALA A 173 45.37 48.40 -11.37
CA ALA A 173 46.73 47.90 -11.57
C ALA A 173 47.34 48.43 -12.88
N GLU A 174 46.59 48.39 -13.98
CA GLU A 174 47.03 48.94 -15.28
C GLU A 174 47.31 50.45 -15.20
N ARG A 175 46.45 51.21 -14.51
CA ARG A 175 46.66 52.65 -14.27
C ARG A 175 47.91 52.94 -13.43
N HIS A 176 48.32 52.02 -12.57
CA HIS A 176 49.49 52.17 -11.70
C HIS A 176 50.81 51.75 -12.38
N GLU A 177 50.76 50.93 -13.43
CA GLU A 177 51.92 50.57 -14.27
C GLU A 177 52.22 51.62 -15.36
N ALA A 178 51.20 52.30 -15.88
CA ALA A 178 51.35 53.35 -16.90
C ALA A 178 52.30 54.52 -16.54
N PRO A 179 52.46 54.96 -15.27
CA PRO A 179 53.40 56.02 -14.89
C PRO A 179 54.86 55.54 -14.76
N LEU A 180 55.09 54.25 -14.46
CA LEU A 180 56.44 53.71 -14.24
C LEU A 180 57.21 53.51 -15.56
N SER A 181 56.50 53.14 -16.63
CA SER A 181 57.05 53.00 -17.98
C SER A 181 57.39 54.35 -18.64
N ARG A 182 56.77 55.46 -18.21
CA ARG A 182 57.16 56.83 -18.63
C ARG A 182 58.39 57.38 -17.90
N ARG A 183 58.62 56.98 -16.64
CA ARG A 183 59.82 57.38 -15.87
C ARG A 183 61.08 56.58 -16.24
N ALA A 184 60.94 55.39 -16.81
CA ALA A 184 62.08 54.58 -17.28
C ALA A 184 62.58 54.97 -18.69
N ARG A 185 61.94 55.93 -19.37
CA ARG A 185 62.30 56.41 -20.72
C ARG A 185 62.64 57.90 -20.80
N ALA A 186 62.74 58.58 -19.67
CA ALA A 186 63.23 59.96 -19.56
C ALA A 186 64.62 59.95 -18.91
#